data_AF-A0AAU9KAN8-F1
#
_entry.id   AF-A0AAU9KAN8-F1
#
_cell.length_a   1.000
_cell.length_b   1.000
_cell.length_c   1.000
_cell.angle_alpha   90.00
_cell.angle_beta   90.00
_cell.angle_gamma   90.00
#
_symmetry.space_group_name_H-M   'P 1'
#
loop_
_entity.id
_entity.type
_entity.pdbx_description
1 polymer ?
#
loop_
_entity_poly.entity_id
_entity_poly.type
_entity_poly.pdbx_seq_one_letter_code
_entity_poly.pdbx_strand_id
1 'polypeptide(L)'
;MKHENNDDKETQDSINQQQDQNVDYKSIIIPDNVWVAWPNYSSMDPNSNLFALNQNYIPSSEKESQAAAGSQGGKKKRGRRPLRPFDPIKKKTEEKDKYWLRSFRSYMKFNYPNIESTLTDEEKDFWLDHLGGNGKPDKGNRFLSYGKKYKDYLFSHQTFVEQFQSWFSNYGQCELVKKCKPETDLWFVYYDYASKELYNYTPQKEKIPEQQLSEVENIEKTQEQILEEMMRFYMSMGWAYANFPLENQNKKML
;
A
#
# COMPACT_ATOMS: atom_id res chain seq x y z
N MET A 1 -77.42 0.60 20.41
CA MET A 1 -77.98 -0.75 20.63
C MET A 1 -77.21 -1.72 19.76
N LYS A 2 -76.69 -2.78 20.40
CA LYS A 2 -76.42 -4.13 19.89
C LYS A 2 -75.30 -4.36 18.85
N HIS A 3 -74.40 -5.21 19.32
CA HIS A 3 -73.42 -6.10 18.70
C HIS A 3 -73.75 -6.72 17.33
N GLU A 4 -72.67 -6.93 16.57
CA GLU A 4 -72.29 -8.13 15.76
C GLU A 4 -70.79 -7.90 15.43
N ASN A 5 -69.76 -8.65 15.88
CA ASN A 5 -69.43 -10.09 15.76
C ASN A 5 -69.84 -10.65 14.38
N ASN A 6 -69.02 -11.32 13.58
CA ASN A 6 -67.63 -11.76 13.64
C ASN A 6 -67.37 -12.50 12.28
N ASP A 7 -66.11 -12.85 12.02
CA ASP A 7 -65.69 -14.06 11.30
C ASP A 7 -65.57 -14.13 9.75
N ASP A 8 -64.31 -14.37 9.38
CA ASP A 8 -63.80 -15.34 8.41
C ASP A 8 -63.93 -15.08 6.91
N LYS A 9 -62.77 -14.72 6.31
CA LYS A 9 -62.15 -15.62 5.32
C LYS A 9 -60.65 -15.38 5.15
N GLU A 10 -59.97 -16.47 5.44
CA GLU A 10 -58.57 -16.79 5.35
C GLU A 10 -58.15 -17.07 3.89
N THR A 11 -56.87 -16.87 3.61
CA THR A 11 -56.03 -17.74 2.75
C THR A 11 -55.79 -17.36 1.27
N GLN A 12 -54.50 -17.11 1.01
CA GLN A 12 -53.72 -17.34 -0.23
C GLN A 12 -53.88 -16.38 -1.42
N ASP A 13 -52.85 -15.56 -1.67
CA ASP A 13 -51.88 -15.90 -2.71
C ASP A 13 -50.64 -14.99 -2.67
N SER A 14 -49.55 -15.56 -2.15
CA SER A 14 -48.18 -15.10 -2.37
C SER A 14 -47.57 -15.98 -3.45
N ILE A 15 -47.46 -15.50 -4.69
CA ILE A 15 -46.63 -16.13 -5.73
C ILE A 15 -45.85 -15.05 -6.48
N ASN A 16 -44.56 -14.97 -6.13
CA ASN A 16 -43.38 -14.65 -6.94
C ASN A 16 -43.58 -13.85 -8.25
N GLN A 17 -43.23 -12.57 -8.22
CA GLN A 17 -42.64 -11.87 -9.36
C GLN A 17 -41.18 -11.53 -9.04
N GLN A 18 -40.30 -12.50 -9.26
CA GLN A 18 -38.93 -12.24 -9.67
C GLN A 18 -38.95 -12.19 -11.19
N GLN A 19 -38.94 -10.97 -11.74
CA GLN A 19 -38.70 -10.76 -13.17
C GLN A 19 -37.23 -10.41 -13.36
N ASP A 20 -36.60 -11.23 -14.21
CA ASP A 20 -35.26 -11.13 -14.72
C ASP A 20 -34.94 -9.74 -15.27
N GLN A 21 -34.04 -9.01 -14.60
CA GLN A 21 -33.26 -7.97 -15.26
C GLN A 21 -32.02 -8.60 -15.88
N ASN A 22 -32.24 -9.12 -17.08
CA ASN A 22 -31.21 -9.50 -18.03
C ASN A 22 -30.59 -8.20 -18.59
N VAL A 23 -29.54 -7.70 -17.93
CA VAL A 23 -28.81 -6.52 -18.40
C VAL A 23 -27.88 -6.95 -19.53
N ASP A 24 -28.29 -6.65 -20.76
CA ASP A 24 -27.54 -6.86 -22.00
C ASP A 24 -26.27 -5.99 -21.98
N TYR A 25 -25.10 -6.59 -21.71
CA TYR A 25 -23.78 -5.92 -21.76
C TYR A 25 -23.29 -5.71 -23.21
N LYS A 26 -24.19 -5.35 -24.12
CA LYS A 26 -23.80 -4.93 -25.46
C LYS A 26 -23.25 -3.51 -25.44
N SER A 27 -21.95 -3.44 -25.70
CA SER A 27 -21.25 -2.33 -26.35
C SER A 27 -21.36 -0.98 -25.64
N ILE A 28 -20.48 -0.77 -24.65
CA ILE A 28 -19.98 0.58 -24.35
C ILE A 28 -19.11 0.99 -25.55
N ILE A 29 -19.73 1.68 -26.50
CA ILE A 29 -19.03 2.41 -27.55
C ILE A 29 -18.35 3.59 -26.86
N ILE A 30 -17.04 3.48 -26.63
CA ILE A 30 -16.21 4.61 -26.22
C ILE A 30 -16.16 5.55 -27.44
N PRO A 31 -16.66 6.79 -27.36
CA PRO A 31 -16.54 7.72 -28.48
C PRO A 31 -15.06 8.05 -28.69
N ASP A 32 -14.53 7.71 -29.88
CA ASP A 32 -13.13 7.86 -30.29
C ASP A 32 -12.59 9.31 -30.31
N ASN A 33 -13.36 10.32 -29.89
CA ASN A 33 -12.99 11.72 -30.08
C ASN A 33 -13.44 12.68 -28.96
N VAL A 34 -13.17 12.33 -27.70
CA VAL A 34 -13.07 13.35 -26.64
C VAL A 34 -11.65 13.32 -26.06
N TRP A 35 -10.70 13.73 -26.90
CA TRP A 35 -9.45 14.29 -26.41
C TRP A 35 -9.80 15.59 -25.68
N VAL A 36 -10.09 15.52 -24.39
CA VAL A 36 -9.99 16.71 -23.54
C VAL A 36 -8.54 17.16 -23.66
N ALA A 37 -8.33 18.24 -24.40
CA ALA A 37 -7.02 18.86 -24.57
C ALA A 37 -6.55 19.31 -23.19
N TRP A 38 -5.74 18.47 -22.53
CA TRP A 38 -5.00 18.86 -21.36
C TRP A 38 -4.02 19.97 -21.76
N PRO A 39 -3.83 21.00 -20.93
CA PRO A 39 -2.94 22.10 -21.26
C PRO A 39 -1.55 21.57 -21.62
N ASN A 40 -1.07 22.07 -22.75
CA ASN A 40 0.20 21.73 -23.37
C ASN A 40 1.34 21.96 -22.36
N TYR A 41 1.95 20.89 -21.84
CA TYR A 41 3.07 20.90 -20.89
C TYR A 41 4.39 21.32 -21.57
N SER A 42 4.39 22.41 -22.33
CA SER A 42 5.56 22.93 -23.05
C SER A 42 6.35 24.00 -22.26
N SER A 43 6.07 24.17 -20.98
CA SER A 43 6.82 25.14 -20.16
C SER A 43 6.80 24.67 -18.72
N MET A 44 7.79 23.87 -18.34
CA MET A 44 8.51 24.00 -17.07
C MET A 44 9.78 23.13 -17.13
N ASP A 45 10.90 23.84 -17.20
CA ASP A 45 12.31 23.46 -16.96
C ASP A 45 13.12 22.77 -18.09
N PRO A 46 14.01 23.50 -18.81
CA PRO A 46 14.84 22.95 -19.89
C PRO A 46 16.11 22.23 -19.42
N ASN A 47 16.24 21.87 -18.14
CA ASN A 47 17.51 21.33 -17.60
C ASN A 47 17.39 19.93 -16.99
N SER A 48 16.73 19.01 -17.70
CA SER A 48 16.97 17.57 -17.49
C SER A 48 17.58 16.97 -18.75
N ASN A 49 18.89 16.73 -18.68
CA ASN A 49 19.69 15.95 -19.63
C ASN A 49 19.04 14.56 -19.86
N LEU A 50 18.12 14.50 -20.81
CA LEU A 50 17.45 13.27 -21.23
C LEU A 50 17.48 13.11 -22.76
N PHE A 51 18.61 13.43 -23.39
CA PHE A 51 18.89 13.11 -24.79
C PHE A 51 20.38 12.81 -24.98
N ALA A 52 20.81 11.60 -24.61
CA ALA A 52 22.12 11.07 -25.02
C ALA A 52 22.17 9.53 -24.95
N LEU A 53 21.09 8.85 -25.34
CA LEU A 53 21.08 7.38 -25.43
C LEU A 53 20.30 6.92 -26.65
N ASN A 54 20.73 7.40 -27.82
CA ASN A 54 20.48 6.70 -29.07
C ASN A 54 21.49 7.14 -30.12
N GLN A 55 22.53 6.33 -30.31
CA GLN A 55 23.23 6.05 -31.58
C GLN A 55 24.49 5.26 -31.25
N ASN A 56 24.41 3.94 -31.43
CA ASN A 56 25.50 3.05 -31.87
C ASN A 56 24.96 1.61 -31.92
N TYR A 57 24.00 1.38 -32.81
CA TYR A 57 23.74 0.05 -33.35
C TYR A 57 24.54 -0.04 -34.66
N ILE A 58 25.69 -0.70 -34.60
CA ILE A 58 26.49 -1.04 -35.78
C ILE A 58 26.22 -2.52 -36.08
N PRO A 59 25.75 -2.87 -37.29
CA PRO A 59 25.51 -4.25 -37.66
C PRO A 59 26.84 -5.00 -37.79
N SER A 60 26.82 -6.27 -37.37
CA SER A 60 27.96 -7.18 -37.40
C SER A 60 28.33 -7.56 -38.84
N SER A 61 29.54 -7.19 -39.27
CA SER A 61 30.28 -7.92 -40.29
C SER A 61 31.79 -7.66 -40.13
N GLU A 62 32.53 -8.76 -39.94
CA GLU A 62 33.93 -8.94 -40.31
C GLU A 62 34.99 -8.02 -39.67
N LYS A 63 35.77 -8.58 -38.73
CA LYS A 63 37.24 -8.59 -38.82
C LYS A 63 37.88 -9.47 -37.75
N GLU A 64 38.51 -10.52 -38.24
CA GLU A 64 39.50 -11.34 -37.56
C GLU A 64 40.73 -10.53 -37.12
N SER A 65 41.28 -10.96 -35.99
CA SER A 65 42.71 -11.08 -35.69
C SER A 65 43.61 -9.84 -35.76
N GLN A 66 44.04 -9.38 -34.58
CA GLN A 66 45.47 -9.33 -34.23
C GLN A 66 45.66 -9.07 -32.72
N ALA A 67 46.53 -9.89 -32.12
CA ALA A 67 46.92 -9.85 -30.72
C ALA A 67 48.23 -9.07 -30.54
N ALA A 68 48.32 -8.27 -29.46
CA ALA A 68 49.54 -7.94 -28.71
C ALA A 68 49.11 -7.24 -27.39
N ALA A 69 49.18 -7.90 -26.24
CA ALA A 69 50.33 -7.90 -25.32
C ALA A 69 50.59 -6.53 -24.64
N GLY A 70 50.31 -6.42 -23.33
CA GLY A 70 50.67 -5.24 -22.53
C GLY A 70 49.94 -5.11 -21.19
N SER A 71 50.54 -5.63 -20.13
CA SER A 71 50.11 -5.67 -18.73
C SER A 71 49.84 -4.30 -18.08
N GLN A 72 48.78 -4.18 -17.26
CA GLN A 72 48.86 -3.77 -15.83
C GLN A 72 47.55 -4.11 -15.09
N GLY A 73 47.69 -4.95 -14.06
CA GLY A 73 46.62 -5.52 -13.25
C GLY A 73 46.01 -4.55 -12.25
N GLY A 74 45.01 -3.78 -12.67
CA GLY A 74 44.00 -3.26 -11.76
C GLY A 74 43.04 -4.41 -11.41
N LYS A 75 42.98 -4.83 -10.13
CA LYS A 75 41.97 -5.78 -9.65
C LYS A 75 40.58 -5.22 -9.98
N LYS A 76 39.97 -5.69 -11.08
CA LYS A 76 38.59 -5.37 -11.42
C LYS A 76 37.73 -5.78 -10.23
N LYS A 77 37.18 -4.80 -9.50
CA LYS A 77 36.14 -5.04 -8.50
C LYS A 77 35.13 -5.96 -9.18
N ARG A 78 34.91 -7.15 -8.61
CA ARG A 78 33.89 -8.10 -9.08
C ARG A 78 32.52 -7.46 -8.82
N GLY A 79 32.14 -6.50 -9.66
CA GLY A 79 30.75 -6.13 -9.79
C GLY A 79 30.02 -7.40 -10.19
N ARG A 80 28.94 -7.74 -9.48
CA ARG A 80 28.05 -8.82 -9.92
C ARG A 80 27.71 -8.53 -11.37
N ARG A 81 28.15 -9.39 -12.30
CA ARG A 81 27.66 -9.33 -13.68
C ARG A 81 26.13 -9.42 -13.58
N PRO A 82 25.38 -8.51 -14.20
CA PRO A 82 23.94 -8.64 -14.20
C PRO A 82 23.60 -10.03 -14.72
N LEU A 83 22.89 -10.83 -13.91
CA LEU A 83 22.45 -12.22 -14.13
C LEU A 83 21.94 -12.59 -15.56
N ARG A 84 21.65 -11.58 -16.40
CA ARG A 84 21.07 -11.56 -17.75
C ARG A 84 21.31 -10.15 -18.30
N PRO A 85 22.24 -9.94 -19.25
CA PRO A 85 22.56 -8.61 -19.79
C PRO A 85 21.53 -8.04 -20.77
N PHE A 86 20.75 -8.90 -21.44
CA PHE A 86 19.81 -8.55 -22.50
C PHE A 86 18.33 -8.67 -22.06
N ASP A 87 18.07 -8.63 -20.76
CA ASP A 87 16.72 -8.76 -20.22
C ASP A 87 16.08 -7.36 -20.08
N PRO A 88 15.07 -6.99 -20.89
CA PRO A 88 14.39 -5.70 -20.77
C PRO A 88 13.72 -5.51 -19.40
N ILE A 89 13.51 -6.60 -18.65
CA ILE A 89 12.84 -6.64 -17.34
C ILE A 89 13.73 -6.11 -16.21
N LYS A 90 15.06 -6.03 -16.41
CA LYS A 90 16.01 -5.62 -15.35
C LYS A 90 16.11 -4.13 -15.05
N LYS A 91 15.25 -3.30 -15.64
CA LYS A 91 15.09 -1.93 -15.16
C LYS A 91 14.76 -1.97 -13.67
N LYS A 92 15.57 -1.25 -12.89
CA LYS A 92 15.47 -1.17 -11.42
C LYS A 92 14.00 -0.88 -11.07
N THR A 93 13.44 -1.67 -10.16
CA THR A 93 12.07 -1.49 -9.62
C THR A 93 11.82 -0.03 -9.22
N GLU A 94 12.85 0.63 -8.69
CA GLU A 94 12.86 2.05 -8.36
C GLU A 94 12.53 2.99 -9.54
N GLU A 95 12.92 2.69 -10.78
CA GLU A 95 12.58 3.51 -11.96
C GLU A 95 11.08 3.43 -12.26
N LYS A 96 10.50 2.24 -12.07
CA LYS A 96 9.07 1.99 -12.28
C LYS A 96 8.24 2.60 -11.15
N ASP A 97 8.68 2.42 -9.90
CA ASP A 97 8.10 3.08 -8.72
C ASP A 97 8.07 4.59 -8.89
N LYS A 98 9.23 5.18 -9.24
CA LYS A 98 9.35 6.63 -9.45
C LYS A 98 8.42 7.12 -10.54
N TYR A 99 8.24 6.37 -11.62
CA TYR A 99 7.33 6.75 -12.70
C TYR A 99 5.88 6.80 -12.20
N TRP A 100 5.36 5.67 -11.69
CA TRP A 100 3.97 5.56 -11.29
C TRP A 100 3.60 6.47 -10.13
N LEU A 101 4.43 6.49 -9.07
CA LEU A 101 4.15 7.28 -7.87
C LEU A 101 4.29 8.78 -8.14
N ARG A 102 5.18 9.21 -9.05
CA ARG A 102 5.28 10.62 -9.45
C ARG A 102 4.11 11.07 -10.31
N SER A 103 3.66 10.23 -11.25
CA SER A 103 2.49 10.52 -12.07
C SER A 103 1.24 10.61 -11.20
N PHE A 104 1.03 9.65 -10.30
CA PHE A 104 -0.07 9.67 -9.35
C PHE A 104 -0.04 10.90 -8.43
N ARG A 105 1.11 11.22 -7.85
CA ARG A 105 1.25 12.40 -7.00
C ARG A 105 0.92 13.70 -7.75
N SER A 106 1.28 13.80 -9.03
CA SER A 106 0.93 14.96 -9.87
C SER A 106 -0.59 15.05 -10.09
N TYR A 107 -1.23 13.91 -10.36
CA TYR A 107 -2.70 13.82 -10.46
C TYR A 107 -3.38 14.25 -9.16
N MET A 108 -2.91 13.74 -8.02
CA MET A 108 -3.47 14.09 -6.71
C MET A 108 -3.28 15.56 -6.40
N LYS A 109 -2.13 16.17 -6.72
CA LYS A 109 -1.91 17.61 -6.51
C LYS A 109 -2.95 18.47 -7.23
N PHE A 110 -3.39 18.06 -8.41
CA PHE A 110 -4.42 18.77 -9.18
C PHE A 110 -5.83 18.52 -8.66
N ASN A 111 -6.14 17.29 -8.24
CA ASN A 111 -7.47 16.90 -7.81
C ASN A 111 -7.74 17.09 -6.31
N TYR A 112 -6.70 17.34 -5.50
CA TYR A 112 -6.80 17.49 -4.05
C TYR A 112 -7.91 18.46 -3.61
N PRO A 113 -8.06 19.67 -4.19
CA PRO A 113 -9.13 20.59 -3.79
C PRO A 113 -10.55 20.02 -3.95
N ASN A 114 -10.74 19.08 -4.89
CA ASN A 114 -12.05 18.48 -5.15
C ASN A 114 -12.39 17.36 -4.15
N ILE A 115 -11.38 16.69 -3.60
CA ILE A 115 -11.55 15.57 -2.68
C ILE A 115 -11.31 15.94 -1.22
N GLU A 116 -10.70 17.09 -0.95
CA GLU A 116 -10.33 17.52 0.42
C GLU A 116 -11.52 17.53 1.38
N SER A 117 -12.70 17.92 0.89
CA SER A 117 -13.93 17.95 1.68
C SER A 117 -14.44 16.57 2.11
N THR A 118 -14.03 15.50 1.42
CA THR A 118 -14.44 14.12 1.73
C THR A 118 -13.44 13.39 2.64
N LEU A 119 -12.30 14.01 2.95
CA LEU A 119 -11.24 13.41 3.76
C LEU A 119 -11.41 13.74 5.25
N THR A 120 -10.98 12.81 6.10
CA THR A 120 -10.81 13.07 7.53
C THR A 120 -9.62 14.00 7.78
N ASP A 121 -9.53 14.60 8.96
CA ASP A 121 -8.42 15.52 9.26
C ASP A 121 -7.06 14.81 9.27
N GLU A 122 -6.99 13.55 9.73
CA GLU A 122 -5.77 12.74 9.68
C GLU A 122 -5.33 12.48 8.22
N GLU A 123 -6.28 12.22 7.33
CA GLU A 123 -5.99 12.02 5.91
C GLU A 123 -5.56 13.31 5.22
N LYS A 124 -6.17 14.44 5.57
CA LYS A 124 -5.74 15.76 5.07
C LYS A 124 -4.29 16.02 5.46
N ASP A 125 -3.93 15.80 6.72
CA ASP A 125 -2.56 15.98 7.19
C ASP A 125 -1.57 15.10 6.41
N PHE A 126 -1.93 13.83 6.18
CA PHE A 126 -1.16 12.93 5.33
C PHE A 126 -0.97 13.49 3.91
N TRP A 127 -2.06 13.92 3.24
CA TRP A 127 -2.00 14.41 1.87
C TRP A 127 -1.28 15.75 1.77
N LEU A 128 -1.45 16.66 2.72
CA LEU A 128 -0.73 17.92 2.78
C LEU A 128 0.78 17.69 2.93
N ASP A 129 1.21 16.78 3.79
CA ASP A 129 2.61 16.38 3.93
C ASP A 129 3.14 15.72 2.64
N HIS A 130 2.39 14.75 2.09
CA HIS A 130 2.78 13.99 0.90
C HIS A 130 2.89 14.88 -0.36
N LEU A 131 1.91 15.77 -0.57
CA LEU A 131 1.83 16.70 -1.71
C LEU A 131 2.72 17.95 -1.51
N GLY A 132 3.12 18.23 -0.28
CA GLY A 132 4.11 19.23 0.09
C GLY A 132 5.55 18.88 -0.35
N GLY A 133 6.48 19.80 -0.11
CA GLY A 133 7.89 19.63 -0.47
C GLY A 133 8.57 18.45 0.23
N ASN A 134 8.23 18.22 1.51
CA ASN A 134 8.83 17.19 2.36
C ASN A 134 8.42 15.76 1.99
N GLY A 135 7.23 15.59 1.40
CA GLY A 135 6.71 14.30 0.95
C GLY A 135 7.33 13.79 -0.35
N LYS A 136 8.05 14.64 -1.09
CA LYS A 136 8.79 14.23 -2.29
C LYS A 136 10.07 13.49 -1.88
N PRO A 137 10.34 12.28 -2.39
CA PRO A 137 11.62 11.63 -2.14
C PRO A 137 12.81 12.43 -2.70
N ASP A 138 13.69 12.91 -1.82
CA ASP A 138 14.88 13.70 -2.15
C ASP A 138 15.87 13.74 -0.95
N LYS A 139 17.11 14.17 -1.19
CA LYS A 139 18.10 14.34 -0.13
C LYS A 139 17.67 15.48 0.80
N GLY A 140 17.55 15.18 2.10
CA GLY A 140 17.12 16.14 3.13
C GLY A 140 15.62 16.13 3.42
N ASN A 141 14.84 15.35 2.65
CA ASN A 141 13.42 15.13 2.91
C ASN A 141 13.19 13.88 3.77
N ARG A 142 11.93 13.62 4.14
CA ARG A 142 11.51 12.47 4.95
C ARG A 142 11.95 11.13 4.32
N PHE A 143 11.94 11.06 2.99
CA PHE A 143 12.33 9.87 2.24
C PHE A 143 13.45 10.19 1.25
N LEU A 144 14.46 9.33 1.19
CA LEU A 144 15.59 9.50 0.25
C LEU A 144 15.25 9.04 -1.18
N SER A 145 14.36 8.05 -1.32
CA SER A 145 13.97 7.46 -2.61
C SER A 145 12.58 6.82 -2.54
N TYR A 146 12.07 6.38 -3.71
CA TYR A 146 10.79 5.68 -3.85
C TYR A 146 10.88 4.19 -3.42
N GLY A 147 11.73 3.88 -2.44
CA GLY A 147 11.98 2.52 -1.97
C GLY A 147 10.91 1.98 -1.02
N LYS A 148 11.21 0.85 -0.37
CA LYS A 148 10.30 0.13 0.54
C LYS A 148 9.67 1.05 1.60
N LYS A 149 10.47 1.80 2.36
CA LYS A 149 9.97 2.69 3.43
C LYS A 149 8.96 3.72 2.95
N TYR A 150 9.16 4.25 1.74
CA TYR A 150 8.22 5.20 1.14
C TYR A 150 6.91 4.50 0.80
N LYS A 151 6.97 3.34 0.14
CA LYS A 151 5.78 2.57 -0.21
C LYS A 151 5.02 2.11 1.03
N ASP A 152 5.72 1.58 2.04
CA ASP A 152 5.10 1.18 3.30
C ASP A 152 4.32 2.34 3.94
N TYR A 153 4.89 3.55 3.96
CA TYR A 153 4.19 4.74 4.46
C TYR A 153 2.97 5.12 3.61
N LEU A 154 3.06 5.06 2.29
CA LEU A 154 1.93 5.42 1.43
C LEU A 154 0.79 4.40 1.54
N PHE A 155 1.13 3.12 1.36
CA PHE A 155 0.15 2.04 1.33
C PHE A 155 -0.31 1.59 2.72
N SER A 156 0.24 2.15 3.81
CA SER A 156 -0.37 2.02 5.14
C SER A 156 -1.61 2.89 5.32
N HIS A 157 -1.83 3.89 4.45
CA HIS A 157 -2.99 4.78 4.49
C HIS A 157 -4.03 4.29 3.47
N GLN A 158 -5.19 3.84 3.96
CA GLN A 158 -6.22 3.25 3.11
C GLN A 158 -6.70 4.19 2.01
N THR A 159 -6.86 5.49 2.30
CA THR A 159 -7.26 6.49 1.30
C THR A 159 -6.24 6.66 0.18
N PHE A 160 -4.94 6.52 0.45
CA PHE A 160 -3.94 6.50 -0.62
C PHE A 160 -4.17 5.30 -1.55
N VAL A 161 -4.43 4.12 -0.99
CA VAL A 161 -4.65 2.88 -1.75
C VAL A 161 -5.86 3.04 -2.68
N GLU A 162 -6.99 3.46 -2.14
CA GLU A 162 -8.24 3.64 -2.90
C GLU A 162 -8.09 4.66 -4.02
N GLN A 163 -7.47 5.80 -3.72
CA GLN A 163 -7.23 6.84 -4.72
C GLN A 163 -6.24 6.36 -5.79
N PHE A 164 -5.19 5.62 -5.42
CA PHE A 164 -4.24 5.07 -6.38
C PHE A 164 -4.90 4.02 -7.28
N GLN A 165 -5.69 3.11 -6.73
CA GLN A 165 -6.37 2.07 -7.49
C GLN A 165 -7.40 2.67 -8.45
N SER A 166 -8.20 3.64 -7.98
CA SER A 166 -9.15 4.37 -8.82
C SER A 166 -8.43 5.11 -9.95
N TRP A 167 -7.37 5.87 -9.63
CA TRP A 167 -6.57 6.57 -10.63
C TRP A 167 -5.94 5.62 -11.65
N PHE A 168 -5.31 4.53 -11.19
CA PHE A 168 -4.63 3.59 -12.07
C PHE A 168 -5.59 2.89 -13.03
N SER A 169 -6.79 2.53 -12.54
CA SER A 169 -7.83 1.89 -13.36
C SER A 169 -8.34 2.83 -14.46
N ASN A 170 -8.52 4.11 -14.14
CA ASN A 170 -9.10 5.09 -15.06
C ASN A 170 -8.06 5.73 -16.00
N TYR A 171 -6.84 5.96 -15.53
CA TYR A 171 -5.84 6.78 -16.22
C TYR A 171 -4.50 6.08 -16.44
N GLY A 172 -4.28 4.90 -15.86
CA GLY A 172 -2.96 4.23 -15.90
C GLY A 172 -2.48 3.95 -17.32
N GLN A 173 -3.36 3.48 -18.20
CA GLN A 173 -3.02 3.24 -19.61
C GLN A 173 -2.70 4.56 -20.33
N CYS A 174 -3.57 5.56 -20.23
CA CYS A 174 -3.37 6.88 -20.84
C CYS A 174 -2.07 7.54 -20.40
N GLU A 175 -1.69 7.39 -19.13
CA GLU A 175 -0.43 7.88 -18.60
C GLU A 175 0.76 7.13 -19.21
N LEU A 176 0.65 5.82 -19.39
CA LEU A 176 1.72 4.97 -19.95
C LEU A 176 2.00 5.25 -21.43
N VAL A 177 0.99 5.64 -22.22
CA VAL A 177 1.17 6.06 -23.63
C VAL A 177 2.17 7.20 -23.77
N LYS A 178 2.25 8.08 -22.76
CA LYS A 178 3.19 9.20 -22.76
C LYS A 178 4.65 8.74 -22.66
N LYS A 179 4.88 7.53 -22.13
CA LYS A 179 6.22 6.99 -21.88
C LYS A 179 6.66 5.96 -22.92
N CYS A 180 5.77 5.10 -23.38
CA CYS A 180 6.07 4.09 -24.38
C CYS A 180 4.85 3.79 -25.26
N LYS A 181 5.12 3.25 -26.46
CA LYS A 181 4.06 2.82 -27.36
C LYS A 181 3.28 1.65 -26.73
N PRO A 182 1.95 1.63 -26.87
CA PRO A 182 1.13 0.48 -26.51
C PRO A 182 1.66 -0.82 -27.08
N GLU A 183 1.39 -1.94 -26.38
CA GLU A 183 1.70 -3.30 -26.83
C GLU A 183 3.19 -3.61 -27.06
N THR A 184 4.09 -2.75 -26.61
CA THR A 184 5.53 -3.03 -26.60
C THR A 184 5.93 -3.81 -25.35
N ASP A 185 7.04 -4.56 -25.40
CA ASP A 185 7.59 -5.23 -24.21
C ASP A 185 7.76 -4.26 -23.03
N LEU A 186 8.22 -3.04 -23.31
CA LEU A 186 8.40 -2.01 -22.30
C LEU A 186 7.06 -1.57 -21.68
N TRP A 187 6.01 -1.48 -22.49
CA TRP A 187 4.65 -1.22 -22.01
C TRP A 187 4.21 -2.28 -21.02
N PHE A 188 4.28 -3.55 -21.42
CA PHE A 188 3.88 -4.66 -20.56
C PHE A 188 4.70 -4.67 -19.27
N VAL A 189 6.00 -4.44 -19.33
CA VAL A 189 6.89 -4.40 -18.15
C VAL A 189 6.52 -3.29 -17.15
N TYR A 190 6.01 -2.15 -17.61
CA TYR A 190 5.59 -1.05 -16.74
C TYR A 190 4.19 -1.24 -16.19
N TYR A 191 3.27 -1.67 -17.04
CA TYR A 191 1.87 -1.90 -16.68
C TYR A 191 1.74 -3.08 -15.71
N ASP A 192 2.35 -4.23 -16.06
CA ASP A 192 2.36 -5.45 -15.23
C ASP A 192 3.04 -5.20 -13.88
N TYR A 193 4.09 -4.38 -13.87
CA TYR A 193 4.71 -3.97 -12.61
C TYR A 193 3.73 -3.20 -11.73
N ALA A 194 3.06 -2.16 -12.24
CA ALA A 194 2.13 -1.41 -11.42
C ALA A 194 0.96 -2.25 -10.95
N SER A 195 0.40 -3.12 -11.80
CA SER A 195 -0.72 -3.98 -11.41
C SER A 195 -0.32 -4.98 -10.32
N LYS A 196 0.87 -5.58 -10.40
CA LYS A 196 1.30 -6.59 -9.42
C LYS A 196 1.89 -6.00 -8.15
N GLU A 197 2.72 -4.97 -8.28
CA GLU A 197 3.58 -4.49 -7.19
C GLU A 197 3.06 -3.21 -6.52
N LEU A 198 2.17 -2.44 -7.16
CA LEU A 198 1.64 -1.20 -6.60
C LEU A 198 0.14 -1.29 -6.34
N TYR A 199 -0.64 -1.72 -7.32
CA TYR A 199 -2.10 -1.83 -7.20
C TYR A 199 -2.50 -2.84 -6.13
N ASN A 200 -1.79 -3.98 -6.06
CA ASN A 200 -2.00 -5.04 -5.09
C ASN A 200 -0.99 -4.99 -3.93
N TYR A 201 -0.35 -3.84 -3.69
CA TYR A 201 0.68 -3.74 -2.64
C TYR A 201 0.06 -3.99 -1.27
N THR A 202 0.63 -4.95 -0.55
CA THR A 202 0.32 -5.18 0.86
C THR A 202 1.55 -4.79 1.67
N PRO A 203 1.46 -3.80 2.58
CA PRO A 203 2.57 -3.45 3.44
C PRO A 203 2.97 -4.69 4.24
N GLN A 204 4.23 -5.10 4.12
CA GLN A 204 4.74 -6.15 4.98
C GLN A 204 4.84 -5.55 6.38
N LYS A 205 3.92 -5.93 7.27
CA LYS A 205 4.10 -5.70 8.72
C LYS A 205 5.50 -6.18 9.03
N GLU A 206 6.35 -5.28 9.52
CA GLU A 206 7.67 -5.67 9.97
C GLU A 206 7.44 -6.83 10.93
N LYS A 207 7.98 -8.00 10.61
CA LYS A 207 8.01 -9.11 11.56
C LYS A 207 8.74 -8.53 12.76
N ILE A 208 7.98 -8.16 13.79
CA ILE A 208 8.51 -7.83 15.10
C ILE A 208 9.48 -8.98 15.38
N PRO A 209 10.77 -8.70 15.62
CA PRO A 209 11.74 -9.77 15.87
C PRO A 209 11.15 -10.68 16.94
N GLU A 210 11.10 -11.99 16.71
CA GLU A 210 10.50 -12.98 17.63
C GLU A 210 10.95 -12.79 19.10
N GLN A 211 12.12 -12.19 19.30
CA GLN A 211 12.63 -11.78 20.61
C GLN A 211 11.71 -10.81 21.38
N GLN A 212 11.08 -9.84 20.72
CA GLN A 212 10.16 -8.90 21.40
C GLN A 212 8.80 -9.52 21.71
N LEU A 213 8.34 -10.50 20.93
CA LEU A 213 7.13 -11.27 21.24
C LEU A 213 7.33 -12.16 22.47
N SER A 214 8.53 -12.75 22.62
CA SER A 214 8.87 -13.53 23.82
C SER A 214 8.97 -12.69 25.10
N GLU A 215 9.37 -11.41 25.00
CA GLU A 215 9.37 -10.50 26.15
C GLU A 215 7.96 -10.13 26.60
N VAL A 216 7.04 -9.87 25.67
CA VAL A 216 5.63 -9.56 26.01
C VAL A 216 4.95 -10.78 26.65
N GLU A 217 5.17 -11.97 26.10
CA GLU A 217 4.60 -13.22 26.66
C GLU A 217 5.17 -13.55 28.05
N ASN A 218 6.43 -13.20 28.32
CA ASN A 218 7.04 -13.35 29.64
C ASN A 218 6.49 -12.32 30.65
N ILE A 219 6.15 -11.10 30.21
CA ILE A 219 5.54 -10.08 31.07
C ILE A 219 4.13 -10.50 31.50
N GLU A 220 3.31 -11.03 30.58
CA GLU A 220 1.96 -11.50 30.90
C GLU A 220 1.98 -12.67 31.90
N LYS A 221 2.85 -13.67 31.69
CA LYS A 221 3.04 -14.78 32.63
C LYS A 221 3.49 -14.31 34.02
N THR A 222 4.33 -13.29 34.08
CA THR A 222 4.79 -12.71 35.35
C THR A 222 3.64 -11.99 36.08
N GLN A 223 2.77 -11.28 35.35
CA GLN A 223 1.61 -10.63 35.95
C GLN A 223 0.60 -11.65 36.50
N GLU A 224 0.35 -12.75 35.79
CA GLU A 224 -0.53 -13.82 36.27
C GLU A 224 0.02 -14.48 37.54
N GLN A 225 1.32 -14.77 37.60
CA GLN A 225 1.96 -15.33 38.78
C GLN A 225 1.85 -14.43 40.01
N ILE A 226 2.06 -13.12 39.83
CA ILE A 226 1.91 -12.13 40.91
C ILE A 226 0.45 -12.11 41.41
N LEU A 227 -0.52 -12.17 40.49
CA LEU A 227 -1.94 -12.19 40.84
C LEU A 227 -2.30 -13.46 41.64
N GLU A 228 -1.80 -14.62 41.23
CA GLU A 228 -2.01 -15.87 41.96
C GLU A 228 -1.39 -15.86 43.35
N GLU A 229 -0.16 -15.36 43.51
CA GLU A 229 0.47 -15.26 44.83
C GLU A 229 -0.27 -14.29 45.74
N MET A 230 -0.72 -13.14 45.23
CA MET A 230 -1.57 -12.22 45.98
C MET A 230 -2.86 -12.89 46.45
N MET A 231 -3.55 -13.61 45.56
CA MET A 231 -4.78 -14.31 45.93
C MET A 231 -4.54 -15.40 46.99
N ARG A 232 -3.45 -16.17 46.88
CA ARG A 232 -3.06 -17.16 47.90
C ARG A 232 -2.77 -16.50 49.24
N PHE A 233 -2.08 -15.36 49.23
CA PHE A 233 -1.79 -14.60 50.44
C PHE A 233 -3.08 -14.11 51.13
N TYR A 234 -4.01 -13.51 50.38
CA TYR A 234 -5.29 -13.05 50.94
C TYR A 234 -6.15 -14.20 51.48
N MET A 235 -6.20 -15.34 50.77
CA MET A 235 -6.93 -16.52 51.25
C MET A 235 -6.32 -17.10 52.53
N SER A 236 -4.99 -17.15 52.63
CA SER A 236 -4.26 -17.59 53.84
C SER A 236 -4.55 -16.68 55.04
N MET A 237 -4.49 -15.36 54.83
CA MET A 237 -4.84 -14.36 55.84
C MET A 237 -6.30 -14.51 56.32
N GLY A 238 -7.25 -14.67 55.39
CA GLY A 238 -8.66 -14.89 55.74
C GLY A 238 -8.87 -16.13 56.61
N TRP A 239 -8.15 -17.21 56.32
CA TRP A 239 -8.19 -18.45 57.11
C TRP A 239 -7.62 -18.28 58.52
N ALA A 240 -6.57 -17.47 58.69
CA ALA A 240 -5.98 -17.17 59.99
C ALA A 240 -6.91 -16.32 60.87
N TYR A 241 -7.63 -15.36 60.29
CA TYR A 241 -8.61 -14.55 61.01
C TYR A 241 -9.87 -15.34 61.40
N ALA A 242 -10.33 -16.26 60.56
CA ALA A 242 -11.51 -17.09 60.85
C ALA A 242 -11.28 -18.10 61.99
N ASN A 243 -10.03 -18.51 62.23
CA ASN A 243 -9.67 -19.44 63.30
C ASN A 243 -9.07 -18.76 64.53
N PHE A 244 -9.16 -17.42 64.63
CA PHE A 244 -8.68 -16.72 65.81
C PHE A 244 -9.60 -17.06 67.00
N PRO A 245 -9.10 -17.69 68.07
CA PRO A 245 -9.94 -18.10 69.19
C PRO A 245 -10.59 -16.87 69.84
N LEU A 246 -11.92 -16.84 69.89
CA LEU A 246 -12.73 -15.78 70.55
C LEU A 246 -12.62 -15.80 72.09
N GLU A 247 -11.58 -16.41 72.64
CA GLU A 247 -11.50 -16.83 74.04
C GLU A 247 -11.16 -15.67 75.01
N ASN A 248 -11.13 -14.41 74.54
CA ASN A 248 -10.72 -13.27 75.36
C ASN A 248 -11.70 -12.08 75.41
N GLN A 249 -12.91 -12.19 74.86
CA GLN A 249 -13.88 -11.06 74.86
C GLN A 249 -14.73 -10.94 76.15
N ASN A 250 -14.66 -11.89 77.11
CA ASN A 250 -15.52 -11.89 78.30
C ASN A 250 -14.82 -11.54 79.65
N LYS A 251 -13.63 -10.92 79.64
CA LYS A 251 -12.85 -10.68 80.89
C LYS A 251 -12.77 -9.26 81.44
N LYS A 252 -13.58 -8.30 80.97
CA LYS A 252 -13.65 -6.95 81.59
C LYS A 252 -15.07 -6.38 81.60
N MET A 253 -15.92 -6.87 82.49
CA MET A 253 -17.06 -6.14 83.05
C MET A 253 -17.36 -6.66 84.46
N LEU A 254 -16.39 -6.53 85.36
CA LEU A 254 -16.55 -6.63 86.82
C LEU A 254 -15.50 -5.72 87.48
#